data_AF-A0A522JKT8-F1
#
_entry.id   AF-A0A522JKT8-F1
#
_cell.length_a   1.000
_cell.length_b   1.000
_cell.length_c   1.000
_cell.angle_alpha   90.00
_cell.angle_beta   90.00
_cell.angle_gamma   90.00
#
_symmetry.space_group_name_H-M   'P 1'
#
loop_
_entity.id
_entity.type
_entity.pdbx_description
1 polymer ?
#
loop_
_entity_poly.entity_id
_entity_poly.type
_entity_poly.pdbx_seq_one_letter_code
_entity_poly.pdbx_strand_id
1 'polypeptide(L)' 'MSPTFLNGETEDTLPSSLTRLVPADAAAITEAAQILRAGGLVAFPTETVYGFGGDATS' A
#
# COMPACT_ATOMS: atom_id res chain seq x y z
N MET A 1 -20.17 -15.16 -38.95
CA MET A 1 -18.74 -15.51 -38.79
C MET A 1 -18.18 -14.50 -37.79
N SER A 2 -18.36 -14.77 -36.50
CA SER A 2 -17.92 -13.90 -35.40
C SER A 2 -16.52 -14.36 -34.98
N PRO A 3 -15.52 -13.47 -34.82
CA PRO A 3 -14.28 -13.87 -34.18
C PRO A 3 -14.56 -14.06 -32.69
N THR A 4 -14.47 -15.31 -32.24
CA THR A 4 -14.42 -15.71 -30.85
C THR A 4 -13.13 -15.15 -30.24
N PHE A 5 -13.23 -14.09 -29.44
CA PHE A 5 -12.12 -13.65 -28.61
C PHE A 5 -11.91 -14.69 -27.50
N LEU A 6 -10.75 -15.32 -27.55
CA LEU A 6 -10.27 -16.35 -26.65
C LEU A 6 -10.08 -15.77 -25.24
N ASN A 7 -10.45 -16.57 -24.24
CA ASN A 7 -10.30 -16.35 -22.80
C ASN A 7 -9.02 -15.60 -22.37
N GLY A 8 -9.20 -14.65 -21.46
CA GLY A 8 -8.42 -14.57 -20.21
C GLY A 8 -6.91 -14.49 -20.39
N GLU A 9 -6.45 -13.45 -21.08
CA GLU A 9 -5.07 -13.00 -20.92
C GLU A 9 -4.88 -12.71 -19.43
N THR A 10 -4.10 -13.60 -18.80
CA THR A 10 -3.52 -13.43 -17.48
C THR A 10 -2.75 -12.12 -17.48
N GLU A 11 -3.42 -11.03 -17.13
CA GLU A 11 -2.78 -9.74 -16.88
C GLU A 11 -1.84 -9.93 -15.70
N ASP A 12 -0.62 -10.25 -16.10
CA ASP A 12 0.60 -9.63 -15.66
C ASP A 12 0.94 -9.85 -14.18
N THR A 13 2.05 -10.56 -14.00
CA THR A 13 2.71 -10.82 -12.73
C THR A 13 3.33 -9.53 -12.21
N LEU A 14 2.53 -8.51 -11.94
CA LEU A 14 2.93 -7.38 -11.12
C LEU A 14 3.09 -7.94 -9.70
N PRO A 15 4.20 -7.64 -8.98
CA PRO A 15 4.37 -8.10 -7.62
C PRO A 15 3.13 -7.68 -6.84
N SER A 16 2.37 -8.66 -6.38
CA SER A 16 1.10 -8.50 -5.68
C SER A 16 1.36 -7.68 -4.41
N SER A 17 1.28 -6.36 -4.52
CA SER A 17 1.53 -5.33 -3.52
C SER A 17 2.67 -5.62 -2.53
N LEU A 18 3.85 -5.05 -2.80
CA LEU A 18 4.95 -4.96 -1.82
C LEU A 18 4.56 -4.20 -0.53
N THR A 19 3.44 -3.48 -0.55
CA THR A 19 2.95 -2.64 0.54
C THR A 19 1.61 -3.17 1.06
N ARG A 20 1.55 -3.44 2.37
CA ARG A 20 0.31 -3.84 3.05
C ARG A 20 -0.63 -2.63 3.17
N LEU A 21 -1.82 -2.71 2.57
CA LEU A 21 -2.92 -1.77 2.77
C LEU A 21 -3.76 -2.22 3.97
N VAL A 22 -3.91 -1.35 4.95
CA VAL A 22 -4.74 -1.57 6.15
C VAL A 22 -5.74 -0.43 6.33
N PRO A 23 -6.93 -0.69 6.88
CA PRO A 23 -7.84 0.39 7.27
C PRO A 23 -7.18 1.29 8.32
N ALA A 24 -7.50 2.58 8.32
CA ALA A 24 -6.98 3.54 9.29
C ALA A 24 -7.68 3.41 10.65
N ASP A 25 -7.68 2.20 11.23
CA ASP A 25 -8.21 1.92 12.55
C ASP A 25 -7.14 2.11 13.65
N ALA A 26 -7.56 2.06 14.92
CA ALA A 26 -6.65 2.28 16.05
C ALA A 26 -5.52 1.23 16.12
N ALA A 27 -5.75 0.00 15.64
CA ALA A 27 -4.76 -1.07 15.65
C ALA A 27 -3.69 -0.82 14.56
N ALA A 28 -4.12 -0.46 13.35
CA ALA A 28 -3.26 -0.09 12.24
C ALA A 28 -2.44 1.17 12.54
N ILE A 29 -3.02 2.17 13.21
CA ILE A 29 -2.29 3.36 13.66
C ILE A 29 -1.21 2.96 14.68
N THR A 30 -1.52 2.04 15.59
CA THR A 30 -0.54 1.54 16.59
C THR A 30 0.60 0.79 15.91
N GLU A 31 0.31 -0.07 14.94
CA GLU A 31 1.30 -0.80 14.14
C GLU A 31 2.16 0.17 13.31
N ALA A 32 1.55 1.14 12.63
CA ALA A 32 2.24 2.19 11.89
C ALA A 32 3.23 2.96 12.78
N ALA A 33 2.83 3.34 14.00
CA ALA A 33 3.72 4.01 14.94
C ALA A 33 4.91 3.13 15.36
N GLN A 34 4.73 1.82 15.47
CA GLN A 34 5.84 0.89 15.73
C GLN A 34 6.80 0.82 14.54
N ILE A 35 6.27 0.74 13.32
CA ILE A 35 7.06 0.72 12.09
C ILE A 35 7.89 2.00 11.97
N LEU A 36 7.29 3.17 12.20
CA LEU A 36 8.01 4.46 12.18
C LEU A 36 9.14 4.50 13.22
N ARG A 37 8.88 4.05 14.46
CA ARG A 37 9.91 3.98 15.51
C ARG A 37 11.04 3.00 15.22
N ALA A 38 10.78 1.96 14.43
CA ALA A 38 11.78 1.01 13.99
C ALA A 38 12.63 1.54 12.79
N GLY A 39 12.43 2.79 12.37
CA GLY A 39 13.06 3.35 11.17
C GLY A 39 12.42 2.88 9.87
N GLY A 40 11.23 2.26 9.96
CA GLY A 40 10.43 1.86 8.81
C GLY A 40 9.62 3.00 8.24
N LEU A 41 8.76 2.66 7.27
CA LEU A 41 8.18 3.62 6.37
C LEU A 41 6.69 3.39 6.22
N VAL A 42 5.89 4.44 6.41
CA VAL A 42 4.42 4.35 6.40
C VAL A 42 3.83 5.44 5.54
N ALA A 43 3.00 5.06 4.56
CA ALA A 43 2.15 6.00 3.86
C ALA A 43 0.80 6.14 4.59
N PHE A 44 0.31 7.36 4.75
CA PHE A 44 -1.01 7.61 5.36
C PHE A 44 -1.79 8.67 4.57
N PRO A 45 -3.11 8.48 4.40
CA PRO A 45 -3.94 9.47 3.72
C PRO A 45 -4.10 10.72 4.60
N THR A 46 -4.03 11.90 4.00
CA THR A 46 -4.47 13.15 4.61
C THR A 46 -5.62 13.75 3.79
N GLU A 47 -6.22 14.83 4.27
CA GLU A 47 -7.29 15.53 3.54
C GLU A 47 -6.82 16.07 2.18
N THR A 48 -5.53 16.43 2.06
CA THR A 48 -5.01 17.13 0.88
C THR A 48 -4.13 16.25 0.02
N VAL A 49 -3.33 15.36 0.61
CA VAL A 49 -2.33 14.54 -0.09
C VAL A 49 -2.05 13.21 0.64
N TYR A 50 -1.36 12.28 -0.02
CA TYR A 50 -0.78 11.14 0.68
C TYR A 50 0.54 11.57 1.34
N GLY A 51 0.61 11.43 2.66
CA GLY A 51 1.81 11.70 3.45
C GLY A 51 2.68 10.45 3.57
N PHE A 52 3.99 10.65 3.71
CA PHE A 52 4.95 9.59 3.96
C PHE A 52 5.67 9.85 5.27
N GLY A 53 5.51 8.94 6.22
CA GLY A 53 6.19 8.97 7.51
C GLY A 53 7.45 8.12 7.45
N GLY A 54 8.58 8.72 7.83
CA GLY A 54 9.84 8.07 8.16
C GLY A 54 10.46 8.78 9.36
N ASP A 55 11.60 8.29 9.86
CA ASP A 55 12.33 8.96 10.94
C ASP A 55 12.78 10.36 10.49
N ALA A 56 12.23 11.40 11.12
CA ALA A 56 12.53 12.80 10.82
C ALA A 56 13.71 13.35 11.63
N THR A 57 14.36 12.52 12.46
CA THR A 57 15.46 12.92 13.37
C THR A 57 16.86 12.54 12.88
N SER A 58 16.96 12.01 11.66
CA SER A 58 18.22 11.52 11.10
C SER A 58 19.11 12.60 10.47
#